data_AF-A0A6J4R1N0-F1
#
_entry.id   AF-A0A6J4R1N0-F1
#
_cell.length_a   1.000
_cell.length_b   1.000
_cell.length_c   1.000
_cell.angle_alpha   90.00
_cell.angle_beta   90.00
_cell.angle_gamma   90.00
#
_symmetry.space_group_name_H-M   'P 1'
#
loop_
_entity.id
_entity.type
_entity.pdbx_description
1 polymer ?
#
loop_
_entity_poly.entity_id
_entity_poly.type
_entity_poly.pdbx_seq_one_letter_code
_entity_poly.pdbx_strand_id
1 'polypeptide(L)'
;MFSKRGTHRRNVVGYTGSRGQEEDQKELQTVETFEKALREEVSVSNEFDLPLTVLALGKEGGWEEGDIRRALDALRTADLIAHTDEEIVIVLPNTITDQARIVEERLRARIPEAAFGVVAFRQGDDAEDLLKRARNAIPRTKENPETA
;
A
#
# COMPACT_ATOMS: atom_id res chain seq x y z
N MET A 1 59.05 -19.87 45.48
CA MET A 1 59.10 -21.27 45.01
C MET A 1 57.75 -21.63 44.40
N PHE A 2 57.77 -22.09 43.14
CA PHE A 2 56.75 -22.84 42.40
C PHE A 2 55.34 -22.25 42.10
N SER A 3 55.28 -21.69 40.90
CA SER A 3 54.24 -21.79 39.85
C SER A 3 53.17 -22.89 39.99
N LYS A 4 51.92 -22.56 39.61
CA LYS A 4 51.17 -23.31 38.56
C LYS A 4 49.87 -22.63 38.10
N ARG A 5 49.78 -22.43 36.77
CA ARG A 5 48.61 -22.53 35.86
C ARG A 5 47.58 -21.37 35.93
N GLY A 6 47.36 -20.56 34.89
CA GLY A 6 46.79 -20.93 33.58
C GLY A 6 45.31 -21.28 33.77
N THR A 7 44.31 -20.64 33.18
CA THR A 7 44.13 -20.43 31.73
C THR A 7 42.85 -19.60 31.45
N HIS A 8 42.78 -18.99 30.25
CA HIS A 8 41.60 -18.49 29.51
C HIS A 8 41.06 -17.08 29.83
N ARG A 9 41.71 -16.07 29.23
CA ARG A 9 41.05 -14.82 28.83
C ARG A 9 39.99 -15.17 27.77
N ARG A 10 38.72 -15.01 28.09
CA ARG A 10 37.65 -14.97 27.10
C ARG A 10 37.74 -13.63 26.36
N ASN A 11 38.00 -13.71 25.06
CA ASN A 11 37.79 -12.63 24.11
C ASN A 11 36.33 -12.20 24.19
N VAL A 12 36.08 -10.98 24.65
CA VAL A 12 34.80 -10.30 24.41
C VAL A 12 34.91 -9.69 23.02
N VAL A 13 34.52 -10.47 22.01
CA VAL A 13 34.27 -9.93 20.67
C VAL A 13 32.98 -9.14 20.78
N GLY A 14 33.10 -7.81 20.87
CA GLY A 14 31.97 -6.92 20.70
C GLY A 14 31.47 -7.05 19.27
N TYR A 15 30.32 -7.72 19.09
CA TYR A 15 29.57 -7.59 17.85
C TYR A 15 28.91 -6.21 17.85
N THR A 16 29.59 -5.22 17.27
CA THR A 16 28.95 -4.04 16.72
C THR A 16 28.18 -4.48 15.48
N GLY A 17 26.98 -5.01 15.71
CA GLY A 17 25.99 -5.21 14.66
C GLY A 17 25.37 -3.87 14.32
N SER A 18 26.12 -2.98 13.66
CA SER A 18 25.54 -1.91 12.85
C SER A 18 24.94 -2.57 11.61
N ARG A 19 23.81 -3.27 11.79
CA ARG A 19 22.99 -3.72 10.69
C ARG A 19 22.08 -2.53 10.38
N GLY A 20 22.50 -1.73 9.41
CA GLY A 20 21.62 -0.75 8.79
C GLY A 20 20.31 -1.45 8.48
N GLN A 21 19.22 -0.92 9.03
CA GLN A 21 17.91 -1.18 8.49
C GLN A 21 17.93 -0.53 7.10
N GLU A 22 18.34 -1.27 6.08
CA GLU A 22 17.74 -1.06 4.76
C GLU A 22 16.28 -1.46 4.96
N GLU A 23 15.46 -0.49 5.34
CA GLU A 23 14.02 -0.61 5.23
C GLU A 23 13.78 -0.93 3.75
N ASP A 24 13.31 -2.14 3.45
CA ASP A 24 12.84 -2.51 2.11
C ASP A 24 11.74 -1.51 1.74
N GLN A 25 12.12 -0.41 1.09
CA GLN A 25 11.20 0.65 0.72
C GLN A 25 10.22 0.07 -0.29
N LYS A 26 8.93 0.28 -0.04
CA LYS A 26 7.89 -0.14 -0.96
C LYS A 26 8.07 0.61 -2.28
N GLU A 27 8.09 -0.11 -3.39
CA GLU A 27 8.19 0.48 -4.73
C GLU A 27 6.84 0.41 -5.46
N LEU A 28 6.65 1.31 -6.44
CA LEU A 28 5.53 1.24 -7.36
C LEU A 28 5.64 0.00 -8.25
N GLN A 29 4.53 -0.70 -8.42
CA GLN A 29 4.44 -1.76 -9.41
C GLN A 29 4.16 -1.15 -10.79
N THR A 30 4.68 -1.78 -11.83
CA THR A 30 4.18 -1.50 -13.18
C THR A 30 2.71 -1.89 -13.26
N VAL A 31 1.94 -1.23 -14.12
CA VAL A 31 0.51 -1.52 -14.30
C VAL A 31 0.29 -3.00 -14.62
N GLU A 32 1.10 -3.58 -15.51
CA GLU A 32 1.02 -5.00 -15.86
C GLU A 32 1.28 -5.93 -14.65
N THR A 33 2.30 -5.63 -13.83
CA THR A 33 2.62 -6.43 -12.64
C THR A 33 1.50 -6.32 -11.61
N PHE A 34 0.97 -5.12 -11.42
CA PHE A 34 -0.15 -4.86 -10.52
C PHE A 34 -1.41 -5.60 -10.96
N GLU A 35 -1.80 -5.52 -12.23
CA GLU A 35 -3.00 -6.20 -12.75
C GLU A 35 -2.88 -7.71 -12.66
N LYS A 36 -1.69 -8.26 -12.91
CA LYS A 36 -1.43 -9.68 -12.69
C LYS A 36 -1.61 -10.06 -11.22
N ALA A 37 -0.97 -9.33 -10.30
CA ALA A 37 -1.08 -9.59 -8.87
C ALA A 37 -2.53 -9.43 -8.36
N LEU A 38 -3.26 -8.41 -8.83
CA LEU A 38 -4.67 -8.21 -8.48
C LEU A 38 -5.54 -9.39 -8.94
N ARG A 39 -5.33 -9.93 -10.15
CA ARG A 39 -6.06 -11.11 -10.63
C ARG A 39 -5.79 -12.32 -9.73
N GLU A 40 -4.56 -12.50 -9.26
CA GLU A 40 -4.20 -13.55 -8.32
C GLU A 40 -4.90 -13.33 -6.95
N GLU A 41 -4.86 -12.12 -6.40
CA GLU A 41 -5.54 -11.78 -5.13
C GLU A 41 -7.06 -11.95 -5.20
N VAL A 42 -7.69 -11.57 -6.32
CA VAL A 42 -9.12 -11.77 -6.56
C VAL A 42 -9.45 -13.27 -6.66
N SER A 43 -8.61 -14.06 -7.33
CA SER A 43 -8.79 -15.51 -7.41
C SER A 43 -8.71 -16.16 -6.02
N VAL A 44 -7.70 -15.79 -5.23
CA VAL A 44 -7.52 -16.27 -3.84
C VAL A 44 -8.69 -15.84 -2.96
N SER A 45 -9.14 -14.59 -3.08
CA SER A 45 -10.28 -14.07 -2.31
C SER A 45 -11.58 -14.78 -2.65
N ASN A 46 -11.81 -15.11 -3.92
CA ASN A 46 -12.94 -15.93 -4.37
C ASN A 46 -12.89 -17.36 -3.82
N GLU A 47 -11.72 -17.99 -3.85
CA GLU A 47 -11.54 -19.39 -3.43
C GLU A 47 -11.69 -19.56 -1.91
N PHE A 48 -11.13 -18.64 -1.13
CA PHE A 48 -10.99 -18.77 0.32
C PHE A 48 -11.90 -17.84 1.13
N ASP A 49 -12.80 -17.10 0.47
CA ASP A 49 -13.67 -16.10 1.12
C ASP A 49 -12.88 -15.08 1.95
N LEU A 50 -11.74 -14.64 1.40
CA LEU A 50 -10.86 -13.69 2.07
C LEU A 50 -11.25 -12.25 1.73
N PRO A 51 -11.18 -11.33 2.71
CA PRO A 51 -11.53 -9.95 2.47
C PRO A 51 -10.47 -9.26 1.63
N LEU A 52 -10.90 -8.51 0.63
CA LEU A 52 -10.05 -7.69 -0.23
C LEU A 52 -10.69 -6.31 -0.37
N THR A 53 -9.93 -5.25 -0.17
CA THR A 53 -10.43 -3.88 -0.36
C THR A 53 -9.54 -3.12 -1.33
N VAL A 54 -10.14 -2.35 -2.23
CA VAL A 54 -9.43 -1.50 -3.18
C VAL A 54 -9.72 -0.04 -2.88
N LEU A 55 -8.67 0.77 -2.88
CA LEU A 55 -8.72 2.22 -2.84
C LEU A 55 -8.29 2.74 -4.21
N ALA A 56 -9.09 3.64 -4.78
CA ALA A 56 -8.70 4.43 -5.93
C ALA A 56 -8.58 5.89 -5.49
N LEU A 57 -7.47 6.52 -5.82
CA LEU A 57 -7.16 7.89 -5.46
C LEU A 57 -7.09 8.72 -6.74
N GLY A 58 -7.81 9.82 -6.79
CA GLY A 58 -7.71 10.83 -7.83
C GLY A 58 -7.23 12.16 -7.25
N LYS A 59 -6.43 12.92 -7.99
CA LYS A 59 -5.96 14.25 -7.55
C LYS A 59 -6.04 15.24 -8.71
N GLU A 60 -6.71 16.37 -8.49
CA GLU A 60 -6.74 17.46 -9.45
C GLU A 60 -5.33 18.03 -9.66
N GLY A 61 -4.98 18.33 -10.91
CA GLY A 61 -3.62 18.75 -11.26
C GLY A 61 -2.59 17.62 -11.35
N GLY A 62 -3.02 16.36 -11.16
CA GLY A 62 -2.19 15.18 -11.32
C GLY A 62 -1.30 14.89 -10.10
N TRP A 63 -0.44 13.89 -10.29
CA TRP A 63 0.41 13.33 -9.24
C TRP A 63 1.85 13.78 -9.38
N GLU A 64 2.43 14.26 -8.28
CA GLU A 64 3.86 14.54 -8.21
C GLU A 64 4.60 13.34 -7.59
N GLU A 65 5.89 13.20 -7.89
CA GLU A 65 6.72 12.13 -7.34
C GLU A 65 6.70 12.13 -5.78
N GLY A 66 6.61 13.31 -5.17
CA GLY A 66 6.46 13.45 -3.72
C GLY A 66 5.13 12.95 -3.18
N ASP A 67 4.04 12.99 -3.95
CA ASP A 67 2.75 12.42 -3.57
C ASP A 67 2.82 10.89 -3.57
N ILE A 68 3.42 10.33 -4.61
CA ILE A 68 3.60 8.89 -4.79
C ILE A 68 4.42 8.31 -3.63
N ARG A 69 5.56 8.95 -3.29
CA ARG A 69 6.39 8.55 -2.14
C ARG A 69 5.59 8.58 -0.84
N ARG A 70 4.84 9.65 -0.60
CA ARG A 70 3.97 9.79 0.59
C ARG A 70 2.90 8.69 0.66
N ALA A 71 2.36 8.25 -0.48
CA ALA A 71 1.43 7.13 -0.56
C ALA A 71 2.12 5.81 -0.18
N LEU A 72 3.30 5.54 -0.75
CA LEU A 72 4.08 4.32 -0.48
C LEU A 72 4.41 4.16 1.01
N ASP A 73 4.81 5.25 1.67
CA ASP A 73 5.14 5.27 3.11
C ASP A 73 3.95 4.94 4.03
N ALA A 74 2.71 5.03 3.53
CA ALA A 74 1.51 4.71 4.30
C ALA A 74 1.12 3.23 4.21
N LEU A 75 1.71 2.48 3.29
CA LEU A 75 1.32 1.12 2.94
C LEU A 75 2.25 0.09 3.55
N ARG A 76 1.72 -1.11 3.80
CA ARG A 76 2.55 -2.26 4.17
C ARG A 76 3.11 -2.91 2.90
N THR A 77 4.13 -3.74 3.07
CA THR A 77 4.77 -4.48 1.98
C THR A 77 3.77 -5.29 1.15
N ALA A 78 2.79 -5.93 1.79
CA ALA A 78 1.79 -6.77 1.14
C ALA A 78 0.71 -6.02 0.34
N ASP A 79 0.55 -4.71 0.52
CA ASP A 79 -0.41 -3.95 -0.28
C ASP A 79 0.05 -3.91 -1.75
N LEU A 80 -0.87 -3.87 -2.71
CA LEU A 80 -0.49 -3.63 -4.10
C LEU A 80 -0.69 -2.16 -4.41
N ILE A 81 0.17 -1.58 -5.23
CA ILE A 81 0.06 -0.18 -5.64
C ILE A 81 0.56 0.01 -7.07
N ALA A 82 -0.29 0.64 -7.88
CA ALA A 82 0.07 1.14 -9.20
C ALA A 82 -0.33 2.60 -9.34
N HIS A 83 0.37 3.29 -10.21
CA HIS A 83 0.12 4.68 -10.56
C HIS A 83 -0.05 4.78 -12.08
N THR A 84 -1.08 5.50 -12.51
CA THR A 84 -1.26 6.00 -13.88
C THR A 84 -1.25 7.52 -13.83
N ASP A 85 -1.20 8.18 -14.99
CA ASP A 85 -1.18 9.66 -15.04
C ASP A 85 -2.38 10.31 -14.32
N GLU A 86 -3.51 9.60 -14.19
CA GLU A 86 -4.75 10.12 -13.62
C GLU A 86 -4.99 9.70 -12.16
N GLU A 87 -4.45 8.55 -11.74
CA GLU A 87 -4.85 7.93 -10.46
C GLU A 87 -3.75 7.06 -9.83
N ILE A 88 -3.85 6.90 -8.51
CA ILE A 88 -3.17 5.84 -7.77
C ILE A 88 -4.21 4.81 -7.36
N VAL A 89 -3.92 3.53 -7.64
CA VAL A 89 -4.76 2.41 -7.22
C VAL A 89 -4.02 1.57 -6.22
N ILE A 90 -4.68 1.27 -5.10
CA ILE A 90 -4.13 0.50 -3.99
C ILE A 90 -5.05 -0.68 -3.69
N VAL A 91 -4.47 -1.86 -3.56
CA VAL A 91 -5.18 -3.08 -3.13
C VAL A 91 -4.68 -3.46 -1.76
N LEU A 92 -5.62 -3.76 -0.86
CA LEU A 92 -5.35 -4.20 0.50
C LEU A 92 -5.81 -5.66 0.68
N PRO A 93 -4.92 -6.64 0.46
CA PRO A 93 -5.22 -8.05 0.70
C PRO A 93 -5.62 -8.32 2.16
N ASN A 94 -6.49 -9.29 2.40
CA ASN A 94 -6.91 -9.68 3.75
C ASN A 94 -7.38 -8.48 4.61
N THR A 95 -8.10 -7.53 4.01
CA THR A 95 -8.49 -6.27 4.67
C THR A 95 -9.96 -5.98 4.43
N ILE A 96 -10.72 -5.84 5.53
CA ILE A 96 -12.12 -5.42 5.50
C ILE A 96 -12.24 -3.90 5.38
N THR A 97 -13.42 -3.40 4.99
CA THR A 97 -13.66 -1.97 4.75
C THR A 97 -13.30 -1.09 5.96
N ASP A 98 -13.65 -1.48 7.18
CA ASP A 98 -13.35 -0.68 8.38
C ASP A 98 -11.84 -0.51 8.61
N GLN A 99 -11.05 -1.55 8.34
CA GLN A 99 -9.59 -1.48 8.40
C GLN A 99 -9.03 -0.64 7.25
N ALA A 100 -9.61 -0.75 6.06
CA ALA A 100 -9.23 0.06 4.91
C ALA A 100 -9.49 1.56 5.16
N ARG A 101 -10.52 1.93 5.93
CA ARG A 101 -10.75 3.33 6.34
C ARG A 101 -9.59 3.90 7.17
N ILE A 102 -8.93 3.08 7.99
CA ILE A 102 -7.73 3.50 8.73
C ILE A 102 -6.57 3.79 7.75
N VAL A 103 -6.44 3.00 6.68
CA VAL A 103 -5.45 3.25 5.62
C VAL A 103 -5.77 4.53 4.86
N GLU A 104 -7.05 4.72 4.48
CA GLU A 104 -7.54 5.93 3.85
C GLU A 104 -7.27 7.18 4.70
N GLU A 105 -7.55 7.16 6.00
CA GLU A 105 -7.29 8.29 6.89
C GLU A 105 -5.79 8.65 6.96
N ARG A 106 -4.92 7.64 7.01
CA ARG A 106 -3.45 7.85 6.98
C ARG A 106 -3.01 8.44 5.64
N LEU A 107 -3.56 7.96 4.53
CA LEU A 107 -3.27 8.49 3.20
C LEU A 107 -3.78 9.93 3.07
N ARG A 108 -5.00 10.22 3.53
CA ARG A 108 -5.58 11.57 3.53
C ARG A 108 -4.77 12.56 4.36
N ALA A 109 -4.21 12.14 5.50
CA ALA A 109 -3.33 13.00 6.29
C ALA A 109 -2.02 13.36 5.56
N ARG A 110 -1.56 12.51 4.65
CA ARG A 110 -0.32 12.71 3.88
C ARG A 110 -0.55 13.39 2.54
N ILE A 111 -1.71 13.16 1.92
CA ILE A 111 -2.11 13.66 0.60
C ILE A 111 -3.54 14.23 0.72
N PRO A 112 -3.70 15.37 1.41
CA PRO A 112 -5.02 15.91 1.71
C PRO A 112 -5.81 16.37 0.47
N GLU A 113 -5.13 16.60 -0.65
CA GLU A 113 -5.72 17.02 -1.93
C GLU A 113 -6.31 15.85 -2.73
N ALA A 114 -6.04 14.60 -2.34
CA ALA A 114 -6.57 13.44 -3.04
C ALA A 114 -8.04 13.17 -2.67
N ALA A 115 -8.84 12.84 -3.68
CA ALA A 115 -10.16 12.25 -3.55
C ALA A 115 -10.03 10.73 -3.48
N PHE A 116 -10.83 10.09 -2.63
CA PHE A 116 -10.72 8.66 -2.32
C PHE A 116 -12.00 7.91 -2.65
N GLY A 117 -11.90 6.88 -3.47
CA GLY A 117 -12.91 5.83 -3.64
C GLY A 117 -12.48 4.57 -2.89
N VAL A 118 -13.36 4.01 -2.06
CA VAL A 118 -13.08 2.77 -1.30
C VAL A 118 -14.15 1.74 -1.60
N VAL A 119 -13.74 0.56 -2.06
CA VAL A 119 -14.67 -0.54 -2.38
C VAL A 119 -14.17 -1.87 -1.85
N ALA A 120 -15.07 -2.62 -1.23
CA ALA A 120 -14.83 -4.02 -0.91
C ALA A 120 -15.05 -4.90 -2.14
N PHE A 121 -14.22 -5.91 -2.25
CA PHE A 121 -14.46 -7.11 -3.03
C PHE A 121 -15.77 -7.78 -2.60
N ARG A 122 -16.46 -8.36 -3.57
CA ARG A 122 -17.66 -9.17 -3.42
C ARG A 122 -17.38 -10.51 -4.08
N GLN A 123 -17.88 -11.58 -3.49
CA GLN A 123 -17.74 -12.91 -4.06
C GLN A 123 -18.29 -12.93 -5.50
N GLY A 124 -17.50 -13.49 -6.42
CA GLY A 124 -17.78 -13.52 -7.85
C GLY A 124 -17.29 -12.30 -8.63
N ASP A 125 -16.72 -11.27 -8.00
CA ASP A 125 -16.06 -10.19 -8.75
C ASP A 125 -14.86 -10.72 -9.52
N ASP A 126 -14.63 -10.13 -10.68
CA ASP A 126 -13.32 -10.12 -11.34
C ASP A 126 -12.52 -8.84 -11.00
N ALA A 127 -11.25 -8.84 -11.39
CA ALA A 127 -10.35 -7.72 -11.14
C ALA A 127 -10.77 -6.42 -11.84
N GLU A 128 -11.32 -6.50 -13.05
CA GLU A 128 -11.69 -5.33 -13.85
C GLU A 128 -12.92 -4.64 -13.25
N ASP A 129 -13.93 -5.41 -12.86
CA ASP A 129 -15.13 -4.93 -12.19
C ASP A 129 -14.80 -4.29 -10.85
N LEU A 130 -13.90 -4.89 -10.07
CA LEU A 130 -13.47 -4.34 -8.80
C LEU A 130 -12.77 -2.98 -8.97
N LEU A 131 -11.85 -2.87 -9.93
CA LEU A 131 -11.18 -1.60 -10.26
C LEU A 131 -12.16 -0.54 -10.75
N LYS A 132 -13.06 -0.91 -11.63
CA LYS A 132 -14.09 -0.01 -12.16
C LYS A 132 -15.00 0.52 -11.06
N ARG A 133 -15.39 -0.32 -10.09
CA ARG A 133 -16.15 0.12 -8.91
C ARG A 133 -15.33 1.06 -8.03
N ALA A 134 -14.05 0.80 -7.82
CA ALA A 134 -13.16 1.66 -7.03
C ALA A 134 -13.07 3.07 -7.63
N ARG A 135 -12.81 3.14 -8.94
CA ARG A 135 -12.73 4.40 -9.71
C ARG A 135 -14.02 5.20 -9.65
N ASN A 136 -15.16 4.55 -9.87
CA ASN A 136 -16.46 5.20 -9.81
C ASN A 136 -16.86 5.67 -8.41
N ALA A 137 -16.20 5.17 -7.37
CA ALA A 137 -16.40 5.60 -6.00
C ALA A 137 -15.60 6.86 -5.64
N ILE A 138 -14.66 7.31 -6.50
CA ILE A 138 -13.98 8.60 -6.29
C ILE A 138 -15.03 9.71 -6.44
N PRO A 139 -15.22 10.56 -5.42
CA PRO A 139 -16.16 11.67 -5.52
C PRO A 139 -15.69 12.62 -6.61
N ARG A 140 -16.52 12.84 -7.63
CA ARG A 140 -16.28 13.92 -8.60
C ARG A 140 -16.53 15.25 -7.91
N THR A 141 -15.55 16.13 -7.91
CA THR A 141 -15.75 17.53 -7.52
C THR A 141 -16.84 18.08 -8.44
N LYS A 142 -17.99 18.45 -7.87
CA LYS A 142 -19.04 19.12 -8.65
C LYS A 142 -18.46 20.43 -9.14
N GLU A 143 -18.36 20.62 -10.46
CA GLU A 143 -18.25 21.96 -11.02
C GLU A 143 -19.41 22.78 -10.46
N ASN A 144 -19.10 23.87 -9.77
CA ASN A 144 -20.09 24.77 -9.22
C ASN A 144 -20.82 25.44 -10.41
N PRO A 145 -22.12 25.20 -10.67
CA PRO A 145 -22.82 25.92 -11.72
C PRO A 145 -23.32 27.25 -11.12
N GLU A 146 -22.40 28.16 -10.80
CA GLU A 146 -22.76 29.54 -10.43
C GLU A 146 -21.92 30.53 -11.22
N THR A 147 -22.31 30.70 -12.48
CA THR A 147 -22.34 32.01 -13.13
C THR A 147 -23.29 31.92 -14.32
N ALA A 148 -24.58 32.03 -14.02
CA ALA A 148 -25.63 32.35 -14.99
C ALA A 148 -26.08 33.79 -14.75
#